data_AF-A0AA36ILH7-F1
#
_entry.id   AF-A0AA36ILH7-F1
#
_cell.length_a   1.000
_cell.length_b   1.000
_cell.length_c   1.000
_cell.angle_alpha   90.00
_cell.angle_beta   90.00
_cell.angle_gamma   90.00
#
_symmetry.space_group_name_H-M   'P 1'
#
loop_
_entity.id
_entity.type
_entity.pdbx_description
1 polymer ?
#
loop_
_entity_poly.entity_id
_entity_poly.type
_entity_poly.pdbx_seq_one_letter_code
_entity_poly.pdbx_strand_id
1 'polypeptide(L)'
;MAVVPALRMSKLRAGTCRGLSTSGTRTPGSRSARPRLVELLAAAQASTALTPTRALASLGEVTSVAAAEQKVPDLVSSPAFAALLGRVEARLFSFSAMEAYLLVVCLCKLDKSAEVGAEVRSTLRAALQQLADDMEELGAEALAHLLQLRARLEEVAPSDFWPGLHALMARRLSLDAAGGTSCKALCRLAAAWRRLQRPNEVQELARACEQR
;
A
#
# COMPACT_ATOMS: atom_id res chain seq x y z
N MET A 1 -11.58 29.76 32.44
CA MET A 1 -11.97 28.37 32.73
C MET A 1 -13.16 28.02 31.86
N ALA A 2 -12.94 27.33 30.74
CA ALA A 2 -13.98 26.98 29.78
C ALA A 2 -14.29 25.48 29.89
N VAL A 3 -15.56 25.16 30.10
CA VAL A 3 -16.09 23.81 30.27
C VAL A 3 -16.29 23.17 28.90
N VAL A 4 -15.66 22.02 28.67
CA VAL A 4 -15.81 21.20 27.46
C VAL A 4 -17.04 20.29 27.61
N PRO A 5 -17.98 20.21 26.65
CA PRO A 5 -19.05 19.23 26.71
C PRO A 5 -18.59 17.86 26.20
N ALA A 6 -18.85 16.83 27.00
CA ALA A 6 -18.64 15.43 26.66
C ALA A 6 -19.69 14.95 25.64
N LEU A 7 -19.23 14.54 24.45
CA LEU A 7 -20.07 13.90 23.44
C LEU A 7 -20.34 12.43 23.80
N ARG A 8 -21.63 12.13 23.97
CA ARG A 8 -22.21 10.81 24.29
C ARG A 8 -22.18 9.92 23.05
N MET A 9 -21.48 8.78 23.13
CA MET A 9 -21.52 7.73 22.10
C MET A 9 -22.79 6.87 22.24
N SER A 10 -23.66 6.93 21.24
CA SER A 10 -24.85 6.08 21.13
C SER A 10 -24.52 4.72 20.51
N LYS A 11 -25.02 3.66 21.15
CA LYS A 11 -24.85 2.25 20.79
C LYS A 11 -25.43 1.92 19.41
N LEU A 12 -24.60 1.41 18.50
CA LEU A 12 -25.02 0.74 17.26
C LEU A 12 -25.62 -0.63 17.59
N ARG A 13 -26.88 -0.84 17.17
CA ARG A 13 -27.60 -2.11 17.25
C ARG A 13 -27.14 -3.04 16.13
N ALA A 14 -26.90 -4.30 16.50
CA ALA A 14 -26.65 -5.39 15.56
C ALA A 14 -27.93 -5.76 14.80
N GLY A 15 -27.90 -5.63 13.47
CA GLY A 15 -28.90 -6.16 12.56
C GLY A 15 -28.56 -7.61 12.19
N THR A 16 -29.40 -8.54 12.59
CA THR A 16 -29.36 -9.96 12.21
C THR A 16 -29.95 -10.15 10.82
N CYS A 17 -29.13 -10.53 9.85
CA CYS A 17 -29.60 -10.98 8.54
C CYS A 17 -29.79 -12.51 8.54
N ARG A 18 -31.04 -12.97 8.56
CA ARG A 18 -31.46 -14.28 7.99
C ARG A 18 -31.53 -14.06 6.48
N GLY A 19 -30.96 -14.87 5.60
CA GLY A 19 -31.12 -16.31 5.48
C GLY A 19 -31.81 -16.56 4.13
N LEU A 20 -31.03 -16.71 3.07
CA LEU A 20 -31.49 -17.18 1.76
C LEU A 20 -30.56 -18.32 1.33
N SER A 21 -31.03 -19.53 1.64
CA SER A 21 -30.42 -20.79 1.26
C SER A 21 -30.65 -21.04 -0.23
N THR A 22 -29.58 -21.02 -1.02
CA THR A 22 -29.53 -21.73 -2.30
C THR A 22 -28.68 -22.97 -2.11
N SER A 23 -29.35 -24.12 -2.15
CA SER A 23 -28.76 -25.46 -2.21
C SER A 23 -27.88 -25.57 -3.46
N GLY A 24 -26.57 -25.49 -3.25
CA GLY A 24 -25.55 -25.88 -4.23
C GLY A 24 -24.70 -26.96 -3.60
N THR A 25 -24.64 -28.12 -4.23
CA THR A 25 -23.86 -29.30 -3.85
C THR A 25 -22.38 -28.91 -3.71
N ARG A 26 -21.95 -28.61 -2.49
CA ARG A 26 -20.54 -28.43 -2.13
C ARG A 26 -19.83 -29.77 -2.17
N THR A 27 -18.98 -29.93 -3.18
CA THR A 27 -17.87 -30.88 -3.16
C THR A 27 -16.99 -30.57 -1.93
N PRO A 28 -16.56 -31.57 -1.14
CA PRO A 28 -15.70 -31.32 0.01
C PRO A 28 -14.28 -30.94 -0.45
N GLY A 29 -13.99 -29.65 -0.36
CA GLY A 29 -12.79 -29.14 0.33
C GLY A 29 -11.42 -29.68 -0.08
N SER A 30 -11.01 -29.52 -1.34
CA SER A 30 -9.59 -29.27 -1.61
C SER A 30 -9.26 -27.89 -1.04
N ARG A 31 -8.81 -27.81 0.21
CA ARG A 31 -8.09 -26.61 0.68
C ARG A 31 -6.91 -26.46 -0.26
N SER A 32 -7.01 -25.54 -1.22
CA SER A 32 -5.88 -25.14 -2.05
C SER A 32 -4.76 -24.81 -1.07
N ALA A 33 -3.73 -25.67 -1.04
CA ALA A 33 -2.57 -25.45 -0.22
C ALA A 33 -1.98 -24.12 -0.68
N ARG A 34 -1.84 -23.18 0.25
CA ARG A 34 -1.24 -21.89 -0.07
C ARG A 34 0.17 -22.16 -0.62
N PRO A 35 0.51 -21.64 -1.82
CA PRO A 35 1.79 -21.94 -2.44
C PRO A 35 2.94 -21.47 -1.54
N ARG A 36 3.99 -22.29 -1.46
CA ARG A 36 5.19 -21.98 -0.68
C ARG A 36 6.03 -20.93 -1.39
N LEU A 37 6.84 -20.19 -0.64
CA LEU A 37 7.75 -19.17 -1.20
C LEU A 37 8.63 -19.70 -2.35
N VAL A 38 9.15 -20.92 -2.20
CA VAL A 38 10.00 -21.57 -3.22
C VAL A 38 9.22 -21.86 -4.50
N GLU A 39 7.96 -22.27 -4.39
CA GLU A 39 7.10 -22.56 -5.55
C GLU A 39 6.79 -21.27 -6.32
N LEU A 40 6.53 -20.17 -5.61
CA LEU A 40 6.27 -18.87 -6.20
C LEU A 40 7.49 -18.31 -6.94
N LEU A 41 8.69 -18.42 -6.34
CA LEU A 41 9.93 -17.99 -6.98
C LEU A 41 10.22 -18.83 -8.24
N ALA A 42 10.06 -20.15 -8.15
CA ALA A 42 10.23 -21.03 -9.30
C ALA A 42 9.25 -20.69 -10.43
N ALA A 43 7.98 -20.44 -10.12
CA ALA A 43 6.98 -20.01 -11.10
C ALA A 43 7.31 -18.66 -11.73
N ALA A 44 7.77 -17.69 -10.94
CA ALA A 44 8.18 -16.37 -11.43
C ALA A 44 9.42 -16.44 -12.34
N GLN A 45 10.32 -17.41 -12.12
CA GLN A 45 11.50 -17.62 -12.96
C GLN A 45 11.18 -18.37 -14.25
N ALA A 46 10.27 -19.34 -14.21
CA ALA A 46 9.89 -20.14 -15.39
C ALA A 46 9.29 -19.27 -16.51
N SER A 47 8.74 -18.11 -16.17
CA SER A 47 8.21 -17.17 -17.15
C SER A 47 9.26 -16.11 -17.53
N THR A 48 9.88 -16.29 -18.70
CA THR A 48 10.86 -15.34 -19.26
C THR A 48 10.21 -14.10 -19.87
N ALA A 49 8.91 -14.15 -20.19
CA ALA A 49 8.15 -13.09 -20.85
C ALA A 49 7.04 -12.51 -19.96
N LEU A 50 7.28 -12.31 -18.66
CA LEU A 50 6.31 -11.64 -17.79
C LEU A 50 6.08 -10.22 -18.29
N THR A 51 4.82 -9.78 -18.44
CA THR A 51 4.49 -8.36 -18.61
C THR A 51 4.79 -7.59 -17.31
N PRO A 52 4.96 -6.25 -17.35
CA PRO A 52 5.15 -5.43 -16.14
C PRO A 52 4.16 -5.77 -15.02
N THR A 53 2.86 -5.82 -15.37
CA THR A 53 1.78 -6.15 -14.45
C THR A 53 1.93 -7.53 -13.82
N ARG A 54 2.34 -8.54 -14.59
CA ARG A 54 2.56 -9.90 -14.05
C ARG A 54 3.81 -9.96 -13.18
N ALA A 55 4.89 -9.28 -13.55
CA ALA A 55 6.10 -9.22 -12.73
C ALA A 55 5.80 -8.56 -11.37
N LEU A 56 5.00 -7.48 -11.36
CA LEU A 56 4.52 -6.85 -10.13
C LEU A 56 3.60 -7.74 -9.32
N ALA A 57 2.68 -8.47 -9.95
CA ALA A 57 1.82 -9.42 -9.26
C ALA A 57 2.64 -10.53 -8.58
N SER A 58 3.59 -11.12 -9.30
CA SER A 58 4.51 -12.12 -8.75
C SER A 58 5.35 -11.55 -7.60
N LEU A 59 5.90 -10.34 -7.76
CA LEU A 59 6.64 -9.66 -6.70
C LEU A 59 5.75 -9.41 -5.47
N GLY A 60 4.54 -8.93 -5.67
CA GLY A 60 3.57 -8.68 -4.60
C GLY A 60 3.19 -9.95 -3.84
N GLU A 61 3.04 -11.07 -4.53
CA GLU A 61 2.75 -12.36 -3.91
C GLU A 61 3.94 -12.89 -3.11
N VAL A 62 5.12 -12.94 -3.74
CA VAL A 62 6.38 -13.40 -3.13
C VAL A 62 6.72 -12.59 -1.88
N THR A 63 6.68 -11.26 -1.96
CA THR A 63 6.94 -10.37 -0.81
C THR A 63 5.91 -10.54 0.30
N SER A 64 4.64 -10.77 -0.04
CA SER A 64 3.57 -10.97 0.96
C SER A 64 3.69 -12.32 1.66
N VAL A 65 4.04 -13.39 0.93
CA VAL A 65 4.26 -14.72 1.50
C VAL A 65 5.51 -14.72 2.37
N ALA A 66 6.63 -14.14 1.90
CA ALA A 66 7.85 -14.04 2.70
C ALA A 66 7.62 -13.25 4.00
N ALA A 67 6.88 -12.13 3.94
CA ALA A 67 6.54 -11.36 5.13
C ALA A 67 5.63 -12.16 6.09
N ALA A 68 4.67 -12.93 5.57
CA ALA A 68 3.78 -13.75 6.39
C ALA A 68 4.49 -14.95 7.04
N GLU A 69 5.46 -15.55 6.34
CA GLU A 69 6.27 -16.67 6.82
C GLU A 69 7.51 -16.21 7.62
N GLN A 70 7.74 -14.91 7.76
CA GLN A 70 8.94 -14.33 8.39
C GLN A 70 10.26 -14.74 7.72
N LYS A 71 10.22 -14.98 6.40
CA LYS A 71 11.37 -15.39 5.56
C LYS A 71 11.87 -14.26 4.65
N VAL A 72 11.79 -13.03 5.13
CA VAL A 72 12.31 -11.87 4.38
C VAL A 72 13.82 -11.96 4.16
N PRO A 73 14.67 -12.33 5.15
CA PRO A 73 16.11 -12.50 4.94
C PRO A 73 16.45 -13.54 3.87
N ASP A 74 15.76 -14.69 3.90
CA ASP A 74 15.93 -15.76 2.90
C ASP A 74 15.53 -15.27 1.49
N LEU A 75 14.45 -14.49 1.40
CA LEU A 75 13.97 -13.94 0.14
C LEU A 75 14.98 -12.96 -0.46
N VAL A 76 15.45 -11.98 0.32
CA VAL A 76 16.36 -10.94 -0.19
C VAL A 76 17.74 -11.50 -0.57
N SER A 77 18.15 -12.60 0.06
CA SER A 77 19.39 -13.32 -0.28
C SER A 77 19.23 -14.26 -1.48
N SER A 78 18.01 -14.45 -1.99
CA SER A 78 17.73 -15.38 -3.08
C SER A 78 18.14 -14.79 -4.43
N PRO A 79 18.96 -15.49 -5.24
CA PRO A 79 19.28 -15.06 -6.60
C PRO A 79 18.03 -15.02 -7.50
N ALA A 80 17.00 -15.82 -7.19
CA ALA A 80 15.74 -15.81 -7.91
C ALA A 80 14.96 -14.51 -7.70
N PHE A 81 15.00 -13.99 -6.47
CA PHE A 81 14.40 -12.70 -6.15
C PHE A 81 15.18 -11.56 -6.77
N ALA A 82 16.51 -11.56 -6.70
CA ALA A 82 17.35 -10.56 -7.37
C ALA A 82 17.09 -10.52 -8.89
N ALA A 83 16.97 -11.68 -9.54
CA ALA A 83 16.62 -11.76 -10.97
C ALA A 83 15.20 -11.26 -11.27
N LEU A 84 14.22 -11.49 -10.38
CA LEU A 84 12.87 -10.92 -10.52
C LEU A 84 12.91 -9.39 -10.36
N LEU A 85 13.63 -8.89 -9.37
CA LEU A 85 13.76 -7.46 -9.10
C LEU A 85 14.47 -6.73 -10.25
N GLY A 86 15.57 -7.27 -10.78
CA GLY A 86 16.27 -6.70 -11.93
C GLY A 86 15.39 -6.62 -13.19
N ARG A 87 14.49 -7.59 -13.41
CA ARG A 87 13.50 -7.54 -14.51
C ARG A 87 12.45 -6.44 -14.31
N VAL A 88 12.05 -6.17 -13.08
CA VAL A 88 11.14 -5.08 -12.73
C VAL A 88 11.84 -3.73 -12.92
N GLU A 89 13.06 -3.60 -12.42
CA GLU A 89 13.87 -2.39 -12.52
C GLU A 89 14.18 -1.99 -13.97
N ALA A 90 14.52 -2.96 -14.83
CA ALA A 90 14.77 -2.74 -16.26
C ALA A 90 13.55 -2.15 -17.02
N ARG A 91 12.38 -2.15 -16.40
CA ARG A 91 11.11 -1.66 -16.99
C ARG A 91 10.50 -0.50 -16.23
N LEU A 92 11.16 0.00 -15.20
CA LEU A 92 10.61 0.99 -14.30
C LEU A 92 10.16 2.27 -15.03
N PHE A 93 10.91 2.70 -16.05
CA PHE A 93 10.57 3.85 -16.91
C PHE A 93 9.29 3.67 -17.75
N SER A 94 8.76 2.46 -17.83
CA SER A 94 7.51 2.15 -18.56
C SER A 94 6.31 2.00 -17.64
N PHE A 95 6.49 2.17 -16.33
CA PHE A 95 5.43 2.00 -15.36
C PHE A 95 4.55 3.25 -15.33
N SER A 96 3.24 3.03 -15.29
CA SER A 96 2.30 4.06 -14.85
C SER A 96 2.55 4.45 -13.39
N ALA A 97 2.03 5.61 -12.96
CA ALA A 97 2.07 6.01 -11.55
C ALA A 97 1.50 4.94 -10.61
N MET A 98 0.42 4.26 -11.03
CA MET A 98 -0.18 3.17 -10.25
C MET A 98 0.77 1.97 -10.12
N GLU A 99 1.47 1.59 -11.19
CA GLU A 99 2.44 0.48 -11.17
C GLU A 99 3.66 0.82 -10.31
N ALA A 100 4.19 2.04 -10.41
CA ALA A 100 5.26 2.53 -9.54
C ALA A 100 4.82 2.54 -8.06
N TYR A 101 3.61 3.02 -7.77
CA TYR A 101 3.03 2.94 -6.43
C TYR A 101 2.89 1.50 -5.92
N LEU A 102 2.41 0.57 -6.75
CA LEU A 102 2.30 -0.84 -6.36
C LEU A 102 3.68 -1.46 -6.08
N LEU A 103 4.70 -1.10 -6.85
CA LEU A 103 6.08 -1.50 -6.61
C LEU A 103 6.55 -1.01 -5.23
N VAL A 104 6.37 0.28 -4.93
CA VAL A 104 6.68 0.87 -3.62
C VAL A 104 5.99 0.09 -2.49
N VAL A 105 4.69 -0.20 -2.63
CA VAL A 105 3.94 -0.98 -1.63
C VAL A 105 4.55 -2.38 -1.43
N CYS A 106 4.97 -3.05 -2.50
CA CYS A 106 5.57 -4.38 -2.43
C CYS A 106 6.91 -4.36 -1.70
N LEU A 107 7.80 -3.45 -2.08
CA LEU A 107 9.14 -3.34 -1.49
C LEU A 107 9.07 -2.86 -0.04
N CYS A 108 8.15 -1.95 0.30
CA CYS A 108 7.88 -1.56 1.68
C CYS A 108 7.42 -2.71 2.57
N LYS A 109 6.96 -3.87 2.05
CA LYS A 109 6.67 -5.02 2.93
C LYS A 109 7.94 -5.67 3.48
N LEU A 110 9.06 -5.54 2.76
CA LEU A 110 10.35 -6.10 3.11
C LEU A 110 11.12 -5.23 4.11
N ASP A 111 10.78 -3.93 4.16
CA ASP A 111 11.40 -2.89 4.97
C ASP A 111 11.24 -3.03 6.49
N LYS A 112 10.68 -4.15 6.98
CA LYS A 112 10.69 -4.47 8.42
C LYS A 112 11.94 -5.23 8.85
N SER A 113 12.74 -5.71 7.90
CA SER A 113 14.01 -6.36 8.19
C SER A 113 15.11 -5.29 8.23
N ALA A 114 15.96 -5.28 9.26
CA ALA A 114 17.16 -4.43 9.30
C ALA A 114 18.10 -4.69 8.09
N GLU A 115 17.86 -5.78 7.35
CA GLU A 115 18.64 -6.25 6.21
C GLU A 115 17.92 -6.05 4.87
N VAL A 116 17.22 -4.92 4.68
CA VAL A 116 16.83 -4.56 3.30
C VAL A 116 18.11 -4.49 2.48
N GLY A 117 18.25 -5.32 1.44
CA GLY A 117 19.42 -5.32 0.57
C GLY A 117 19.60 -3.95 -0.11
N ALA A 118 20.85 -3.60 -0.42
CA ALA A 118 21.16 -2.36 -1.15
C ALA A 118 20.38 -2.28 -2.49
N GLU A 119 20.20 -3.42 -3.15
CA GLU A 119 19.40 -3.56 -4.38
C GLU A 119 17.94 -3.15 -4.17
N VAL A 120 17.26 -3.70 -3.15
CA VAL A 120 15.86 -3.35 -2.83
C VAL A 120 15.73 -1.86 -2.54
N ARG A 121 16.67 -1.27 -1.79
CA ARG A 121 16.69 0.19 -1.53
C ARG A 121 16.88 0.99 -2.82
N SER A 122 17.77 0.55 -3.70
CA SER A 122 18.02 1.18 -5.00
C SER A 122 16.75 1.17 -5.86
N THR A 123 16.13 0.00 -6.06
CA THR A 123 14.90 -0.12 -6.85
C THR A 123 13.74 0.65 -6.21
N LEU A 124 13.65 0.64 -4.87
CA LEU A 124 12.64 1.43 -4.16
C LEU A 124 12.84 2.93 -4.39
N ARG A 125 14.08 3.45 -4.30
CA ARG A 125 14.38 4.85 -4.59
C ARG A 125 14.04 5.22 -6.04
N ALA A 126 14.37 4.36 -7.01
CA ALA A 126 14.02 4.58 -8.40
C ALA A 126 12.49 4.64 -8.61
N ALA A 127 11.75 3.72 -7.98
CA ALA A 127 10.28 3.68 -8.06
C ALA A 127 9.64 4.92 -7.43
N LEU A 128 10.21 5.39 -6.32
CA LEU A 128 9.82 6.63 -5.66
C LEU A 128 10.10 7.85 -6.56
N GLN A 129 11.25 7.90 -7.24
CA GLN A 129 11.55 9.00 -8.15
C GLN A 129 10.56 9.07 -9.31
N GLN A 130 10.31 7.94 -9.99
CA GLN A 130 9.31 7.88 -11.05
C GLN A 130 7.93 8.30 -10.56
N LEU A 131 7.53 7.82 -9.37
CA LEU A 131 6.24 8.15 -8.81
C LEU A 131 6.12 9.63 -8.43
N ALA A 132 7.22 10.32 -8.09
CA ALA A 132 7.19 11.75 -7.77
C ALA A 132 6.78 12.60 -8.98
N ASP A 133 7.25 12.22 -10.16
CA ASP A 133 6.95 12.92 -11.41
C ASP A 133 5.47 12.74 -11.83
N ASP A 134 4.90 11.55 -11.58
CA ASP A 134 3.54 11.17 -12.02
C ASP A 134 2.51 11.11 -10.87
N MET A 135 2.84 11.66 -9.70
CA MET A 135 2.05 11.48 -8.47
C MET A 135 0.61 12.00 -8.56
N GLU A 136 0.37 13.01 -9.40
CA GLU A 136 -0.98 13.59 -9.60
C GLU A 136 -1.98 12.62 -10.23
N GLU A 137 -1.50 11.58 -10.91
CA GLU A 137 -2.33 10.52 -11.50
C GLU A 137 -2.91 9.57 -10.45
N LEU A 138 -2.35 9.55 -9.24
CA LEU A 138 -2.84 8.68 -8.18
C LEU A 138 -4.21 9.13 -7.64
N GLY A 139 -5.07 8.14 -7.41
CA GLY A 139 -6.32 8.33 -6.68
C GLY A 139 -6.09 8.60 -5.18
N ALA A 140 -7.11 9.17 -4.52
CA ALA A 140 -7.06 9.55 -3.11
C ALA A 140 -6.70 8.38 -2.17
N GLU A 141 -7.14 7.14 -2.47
CA GLU A 141 -6.79 5.97 -1.64
C GLU A 141 -5.30 5.63 -1.74
N ALA A 142 -4.72 5.71 -2.94
CA ALA A 142 -3.30 5.43 -3.16
C ALA A 142 -2.44 6.51 -2.47
N LEU A 143 -2.80 7.78 -2.63
CA LEU A 143 -2.14 8.91 -1.95
C LEU A 143 -2.21 8.80 -0.42
N ALA A 144 -3.39 8.48 0.13
CA ALA A 144 -3.54 8.30 1.58
C ALA A 144 -2.70 7.13 2.11
N HIS A 145 -2.57 6.05 1.33
CA HIS A 145 -1.71 4.93 1.71
C HIS A 145 -0.22 5.28 1.57
N LEU A 146 0.18 6.02 0.53
CA LEU A 146 1.55 6.51 0.37
C LEU A 146 1.96 7.41 1.54
N LEU A 147 1.07 8.32 1.96
CA LEU A 147 1.26 9.14 3.17
C LEU A 147 1.40 8.30 4.44
N GLN A 148 0.65 7.20 4.55
CA GLN A 148 0.80 6.27 5.67
C GLN A 148 2.16 5.55 5.64
N LEU A 149 2.68 5.25 4.45
CA LEU A 149 3.98 4.60 4.26
C LEU A 149 5.16 5.55 4.44
N ARG A 150 4.95 6.87 4.34
CA ARG A 150 6.01 7.90 4.42
C ARG A 150 6.99 7.69 5.58
N ALA A 151 6.48 7.44 6.79
CA ALA A 151 7.34 7.26 7.97
C ALA A 151 8.30 6.06 7.86
N ARG A 152 7.96 5.08 7.02
CA ARG A 152 8.82 3.92 6.71
C ARG A 152 9.81 4.23 5.60
N LEU A 153 9.44 5.15 4.72
CA LEU A 153 10.23 5.55 3.56
C LEU A 153 11.28 6.61 3.88
N GLU A 154 11.27 7.21 5.07
CA GLU A 154 12.12 8.36 5.42
C GLU A 154 13.62 8.09 5.22
N GLU A 155 14.09 6.86 5.45
CA GLU A 155 15.50 6.49 5.21
C GLU A 155 15.87 6.39 3.72
N VAL A 156 14.87 6.14 2.85
CA VAL A 156 15.08 5.91 1.41
C VAL A 156 14.79 7.19 0.61
N ALA A 157 13.76 7.93 1.03
CA ALA A 157 13.26 9.17 0.47
C ALA A 157 12.93 10.13 1.63
N PRO A 158 13.85 11.08 1.93
CA PRO A 158 13.65 12.00 3.04
C PRO A 158 12.47 12.94 2.81
N SER A 159 12.10 13.67 3.86
CA SER A 159 10.89 14.50 3.89
C SER A 159 10.73 15.51 2.74
N ASP A 160 11.83 15.97 2.14
CA ASP A 160 11.91 16.92 1.02
C ASP A 160 11.79 16.24 -0.36
N PHE A 161 11.86 14.92 -0.43
CA PHE A 161 11.74 14.13 -1.67
C PHE A 161 10.36 14.27 -2.33
N TRP A 162 9.31 14.52 -1.54
CA TRP A 162 7.92 14.61 -2.00
C TRP A 162 7.35 16.00 -1.78
N PRO A 163 7.90 17.05 -2.42
CA PRO A 163 7.39 18.39 -2.26
C PRO A 163 5.92 18.40 -2.71
N GLY A 164 5.04 18.82 -1.81
CA GLY A 164 3.62 18.95 -2.13
C GLY A 164 2.78 17.67 -2.05
N LEU A 165 3.29 16.49 -1.67
CA LEU A 165 2.43 15.29 -1.47
C LEU A 165 1.26 15.57 -0.49
N HIS A 166 1.54 16.32 0.58
CA HIS A 166 0.50 16.77 1.52
C HIS A 166 -0.50 17.73 0.88
N ALA A 167 -0.01 18.71 0.12
CA ALA A 167 -0.84 19.69 -0.56
C ALA A 167 -1.72 19.04 -1.65
N LEU A 168 -1.17 18.08 -2.39
CA LEU A 168 -1.88 17.29 -3.38
C LEU A 168 -3.02 16.50 -2.74
N MET A 169 -2.77 15.83 -1.61
CA MET A 169 -3.81 15.11 -0.89
C MET A 169 -4.88 16.05 -0.33
N ALA A 170 -4.49 17.18 0.26
CA ALA A 170 -5.43 18.20 0.74
C ALA A 170 -6.32 18.74 -0.40
N ARG A 171 -5.70 19.09 -1.54
CA ARG A 171 -6.40 19.49 -2.76
C ARG A 171 -7.37 18.40 -3.22
N ARG A 172 -6.97 17.13 -3.20
CA ARG A 172 -7.87 16.03 -3.60
C ARG A 172 -9.06 15.88 -2.67
N LEU A 173 -8.89 16.00 -1.37
CA LEU A 173 -10.00 16.00 -0.43
C LEU A 173 -10.95 17.18 -0.66
N SER A 174 -10.42 18.37 -0.93
CA SER A 174 -11.25 19.56 -1.20
C SER A 174 -12.06 19.45 -2.49
N LEU A 175 -11.52 18.77 -3.50
CA LEU A 175 -12.20 18.54 -4.78
C LEU A 175 -13.19 17.36 -4.70
N ASP A 176 -13.07 16.51 -3.69
CA ASP A 176 -13.91 15.34 -3.52
C ASP A 176 -15.21 15.67 -2.75
N ALA A 177 -15.97 16.60 -3.33
CA ALA A 177 -17.28 17.03 -2.86
C ALA A 177 -18.34 15.91 -2.94
N ALA A 178 -18.08 14.84 -3.69
CA ALA A 178 -19.02 13.76 -3.97
C ALA A 178 -18.80 12.49 -3.11
N GLY A 179 -17.87 12.51 -2.15
CA GLY A 179 -17.67 11.36 -1.27
C GLY A 179 -16.88 10.19 -1.86
N GLY A 180 -16.11 10.39 -2.94
CA GLY A 180 -15.35 9.34 -3.62
C GLY A 180 -14.21 8.73 -2.79
N THR A 181 -13.71 9.45 -1.79
CA THR A 181 -12.69 8.99 -0.86
C THR A 181 -13.34 8.09 0.18
N SER A 182 -12.92 6.83 0.19
CA SER A 182 -13.45 5.83 1.12
C SER A 182 -13.13 6.19 2.58
N CYS A 183 -14.01 5.77 3.51
CA CYS A 183 -13.77 5.89 4.95
C CYS A 183 -12.41 5.28 5.37
N LYS A 184 -12.00 4.19 4.71
CA LYS A 184 -10.69 3.55 4.93
C LYS A 184 -9.53 4.49 4.57
N ALA A 185 -9.61 5.21 3.45
CA ALA A 185 -8.59 6.18 3.04
C ALA A 185 -8.52 7.36 4.04
N LEU A 186 -9.67 7.88 4.48
CA LEU A 186 -9.73 8.93 5.51
C LEU A 186 -9.10 8.48 6.83
N CYS A 187 -9.40 7.27 7.29
CA CYS A 187 -8.80 6.70 8.50
C CYS A 187 -7.27 6.55 8.38
N ARG A 188 -6.76 6.08 7.23
CA ARG A 188 -5.32 5.98 6.97
C ARG A 188 -4.66 7.36 7.01
N LEU A 189 -5.29 8.35 6.40
CA LEU A 189 -4.80 9.71 6.35
C LEU A 189 -4.74 10.36 7.74
N ALA A 190 -5.81 10.23 8.52
CA ALA A 190 -5.84 10.70 9.90
C ALA A 190 -4.70 10.09 10.73
N ALA A 191 -4.46 8.80 10.58
CA ALA A 191 -3.36 8.10 11.25
C ALA A 191 -1.99 8.61 10.78
N ALA A 192 -1.82 8.86 9.48
CA ALA A 192 -0.59 9.38 8.89
C ALA A 192 -0.28 10.80 9.41
N TRP A 193 -1.25 11.72 9.34
CA TRP A 193 -1.05 13.11 9.78
C TRP A 193 -0.82 13.25 11.27
N ARG A 194 -1.47 12.42 12.10
CA ARG A 194 -1.15 12.36 13.54
C ARG A 194 0.30 11.97 13.79
N ARG A 195 0.82 10.96 13.07
CA ARG A 195 2.21 10.52 13.21
C ARG A 195 3.20 11.58 12.74
N LEU A 196 2.85 12.34 11.70
CA LEU A 196 3.66 13.42 11.16
C LEU A 196 3.53 14.74 11.94
N GLN A 197 2.81 14.75 13.07
CA GLN A 197 2.54 15.94 13.89
C GLN A 197 1.95 17.10 13.09
N ARG A 198 0.94 16.81 12.26
CA ARG A 198 0.25 17.75 11.37
C ARG A 198 -1.19 18.01 11.87
N PRO A 199 -1.37 18.76 12.97
CA PRO A 199 -2.67 18.87 13.66
C PRO A 199 -3.71 19.68 12.87
N ASN A 200 -3.27 20.66 12.06
CA ASN A 200 -4.16 21.51 11.28
C ASN A 200 -4.84 20.70 10.17
N GLU A 201 -4.08 19.87 9.48
CA GLU A 201 -4.57 18.97 8.43
C GLU A 201 -5.54 17.92 9.00
N VAL A 202 -5.32 17.46 10.23
CA VAL A 202 -6.27 16.57 10.94
C VAL A 202 -7.60 17.28 11.24
N GLN A 203 -7.58 18.56 11.59
CA GLN A 203 -8.80 19.34 11.82
C GLN A 203 -9.55 19.59 10.51
N GLU A 204 -8.85 19.87 9.42
CA GLU A 204 -9.45 19.99 8.08
C GLU A 204 -10.12 18.70 7.64
N LEU A 205 -9.49 17.54 7.90
CA LEU A 205 -10.10 16.24 7.65
C LEU A 205 -11.41 16.05 8.43
N ALA A 206 -11.42 16.42 9.71
CA ALA A 206 -12.59 16.29 10.56
C ALA A 206 -13.76 17.13 10.02
N ARG A 207 -13.49 18.37 9.60
CA ARG A 207 -14.48 19.23 8.94
C ARG A 207 -14.99 18.64 7.62
N ALA A 208 -14.09 18.09 6.80
CA ALA A 208 -14.47 17.44 5.54
C ALA A 208 -15.34 16.19 5.76
N CYS A 209 -15.14 15.46 6.86
CA CYS A 209 -16.00 14.35 7.26
C CYS A 209 -17.37 14.80 7.77
N GLU A 210 -17.45 15.92 8.49
CA GLU A 210 -18.71 16.47 9.02
C GLU A 210 -19.63 17.04 7.93
N GLN A 211 -19.07 17.40 6.76
CA GLN A 211 -19.80 17.96 5.63
C GLN A 211 -20.34 16.89 4.65
N ARG A 212 -20.09 15.60 4.90
CA ARG A 212 -20.57 14.46 4.10
C ARG A 212 -21.78 13.80 4.74
#